data_AF-A0A420CUZ5-F1
#
_entry.id   AF-A0A420CUZ5-F1
#
_cell.length_a   1.000
_cell.length_b   1.000
_cell.length_c   1.000
_cell.angle_alpha   90.00
_cell.angle_beta   90.00
_cell.angle_gamma   90.00
#
_symmetry.space_group_name_H-M   'P 1'
#
loop_
_entity.id
_entity.type
_entity.pdbx_description
1 polymer ?
#
loop_
_entity_poly.entity_id
_entity_poly.type
_entity_poly.pdbx_seq_one_letter_code
_entity_poly.pdbx_strand_id
1 'polypeptide(L)'
;MEYTYKTNTFFLLKTVIYTIGFLSLIAMSRLWIGSNENWNQMIENDFIPALIVRSIFFTLAGLLFLGLSSIVSKIYRKESPFLKELVILLLFSFTLNVILMLGLI
;
A
#
# COMPACT_ATOMS: atom_id res chain seq x y z
N MET A 1 34.56 -4.30 -0.52
CA MET A 1 33.58 -4.55 0.55
C MET A 1 32.58 -3.40 0.72
N GLU A 2 32.99 -2.13 0.56
CA GLU A 2 32.12 -0.96 0.72
C GLU A 2 30.95 -0.90 -0.29
N TYR A 3 31.18 -1.30 -1.55
CA TYR A 3 30.14 -1.35 -2.59
C TYR A 3 29.05 -2.42 -2.30
N THR A 4 29.46 -3.54 -1.70
CA THR A 4 28.59 -4.64 -1.29
C THR A 4 27.70 -4.22 -0.12
N TYR A 5 28.27 -3.51 0.87
CA TYR A 5 27.54 -2.97 2.01
C TYR A 5 26.48 -1.95 1.59
N LYS A 6 26.84 -0.98 0.73
CA LYS A 6 25.89 0.03 0.21
C LYS A 6 24.72 -0.59 -0.55
N THR A 7 24.97 -1.71 -1.22
CA THR A 7 23.94 -2.46 -1.96
C THR A 7 23.02 -3.24 -1.03
N ASN A 8 23.55 -3.92 -0.02
CA ASN A 8 22.72 -4.63 0.97
C ASN A 8 21.85 -3.66 1.76
N THR A 9 22.40 -2.54 2.21
CA THR A 9 21.65 -1.51 2.95
C THR A 9 20.53 -0.91 2.10
N PHE A 10 20.78 -0.68 0.81
CA PHE A 10 19.75 -0.22 -0.14
C PHE A 10 18.58 -1.20 -0.23
N PHE A 11 18.85 -2.49 -0.42
CA PHE A 11 17.81 -3.52 -0.54
C PHE A 11 17.05 -3.72 0.77
N LEU A 12 17.75 -3.71 1.91
CA LEU A 12 17.14 -3.83 3.23
C LEU A 12 16.19 -2.65 3.49
N LEU A 13 16.63 -1.41 3.19
CA LEU A 13 15.81 -0.22 3.40
C LEU A 13 14.55 -0.23 2.52
N LYS A 14 14.66 -0.61 1.25
CA LYS A 14 13.48 -0.78 0.37
C LYS A 14 12.52 -1.84 0.91
N THR A 15 13.05 -2.97 1.37
CA THR A 15 12.24 -4.06 1.94
C THR A 15 11.47 -3.61 3.17
N VAL A 16 12.13 -2.85 4.06
CA VAL A 16 11.50 -2.26 5.25
C VAL A 16 10.38 -1.30 4.86
N ILE A 17 10.62 -0.40 3.90
CA ILE A 17 9.61 0.56 3.42
C ILE A 17 8.38 -0.17 2.88
N TYR A 18 8.57 -1.22 2.07
CA TYR A 18 7.45 -2.00 1.54
C TYR A 18 6.71 -2.80 2.60
N THR A 19 7.44 -3.40 3.55
CA THR A 19 6.82 -4.18 4.62
C THR A 19 5.96 -3.30 5.52
N ILE A 20 6.48 -2.13 5.92
CA ILE A 20 5.72 -1.16 6.72
C ILE A 20 4.55 -0.60 5.91
N GLY A 21 4.77 -0.27 4.63
CA GLY A 21 3.71 0.18 3.74
C GLY A 21 2.58 -0.82 3.65
N PHE A 22 2.90 -2.08 3.39
CA PHE A 22 1.94 -3.18 3.33
C PHE A 22 1.18 -3.36 4.66
N LEU A 23 1.88 -3.43 5.78
CA LEU A 23 1.26 -3.61 7.10
C LEU A 23 0.35 -2.43 7.47
N SER A 24 0.75 -1.20 7.14
CA SER A 24 -0.07 -0.01 7.39
C SER A 24 -1.36 -0.01 6.56
N LEU A 25 -1.31 -0.45 5.29
CA LEU A 25 -2.49 -0.59 4.44
C LEU A 25 -3.46 -1.63 5.00
N ILE A 26 -2.95 -2.77 5.47
CA ILE A 26 -3.78 -3.81 6.11
C ILE A 26 -4.40 -3.30 7.41
N ALA A 27 -3.61 -2.68 8.29
CA ALA A 27 -4.11 -2.16 9.57
C ALA A 27 -5.22 -1.12 9.35
N MET A 28 -4.99 -0.16 8.43
CA MET A 28 -6.00 0.84 8.08
C MET A 28 -7.22 0.22 7.41
N SER A 29 -7.04 -0.84 6.62
CA SER A 29 -8.18 -1.55 6.05
C SER A 29 -9.09 -2.12 7.12
N ARG A 30 -8.55 -2.71 8.18
CA ARG A 30 -9.35 -3.26 9.29
C ARG A 30 -10.01 -2.18 10.12
N LEU A 31 -9.30 -1.09 10.41
CA LEU A 31 -9.86 0.04 11.16
C LEU A 31 -11.03 0.70 10.42
N TRP A 32 -10.97 0.76 9.09
CA TRP A 32 -12.00 1.39 8.26
C TRP A 32 -13.30 0.58 8.16
N ILE A 33 -13.26 -0.76 8.25
CA ILE A 33 -14.47 -1.61 8.18
C ILE A 33 -15.36 -1.41 9.41
N GLY A 34 -14.80 -0.97 10.55
CA GLY A 34 -15.56 -0.84 11.79
C GLY A 34 -16.10 -2.19 12.29
N SER A 35 -17.11 -2.19 13.15
CA SER A 35 -17.82 -3.42 13.52
C SER A 35 -18.61 -3.97 12.32
N ASN A 36 -18.87 -5.29 12.30
CA ASN A 36 -19.67 -5.92 11.24
C ASN A 36 -21.06 -5.27 11.04
N GLU A 37 -21.64 -4.67 12.08
CA GLU A 37 -22.91 -3.95 12.00
C GLU A 37 -22.82 -2.65 11.18
N ASN A 38 -21.72 -1.90 11.32
CA ASN A 38 -21.47 -0.71 10.50
C ASN A 38 -21.24 -1.07 9.03
N TRP A 39 -20.56 -2.20 8.78
CA TRP A 39 -20.29 -2.67 7.41
C TRP A 39 -21.56 -3.06 6.66
N ASN A 40 -22.48 -3.76 7.32
CA ASN A 40 -23.77 -4.13 6.72
C ASN A 40 -24.60 -2.90 6.37
N GLN A 41 -24.63 -1.88 7.24
CA GLN A 41 -25.31 -0.61 6.94
C GLN A 41 -24.62 0.17 5.80
N MET A 42 -23.29 0.13 5.72
CA MET A 42 -22.52 0.76 4.65
C MET A 42 -22.76 0.09 3.29
N ILE A 43 -22.89 -1.24 3.24
CA ILE A 43 -23.26 -1.97 2.03
C ILE A 43 -24.65 -1.59 1.55
N GLU A 44 -25.60 -1.42 2.47
CA GLU A 44 -27.01 -1.21 2.15
C GLU A 44 -27.29 0.21 1.63
N ASN A 45 -26.57 1.23 2.12
CA ASN A 45 -26.88 2.64 1.80
C ASN A 45 -25.75 3.43 1.10
N ASP A 46 -24.47 3.10 1.30
CA ASP A 46 -23.33 3.97 0.91
C ASP A 46 -22.15 3.21 0.26
N PHE A 47 -22.41 2.05 -0.33
CA PHE A 47 -21.35 1.12 -0.77
C PHE A 47 -20.40 1.70 -1.81
N ILE A 48 -20.93 2.30 -2.88
CA ILE A 48 -20.12 2.86 -3.98
C ILE A 48 -19.29 4.06 -3.50
N PRO A 49 -19.88 5.07 -2.81
CA PRO A 49 -19.11 6.17 -2.24
C PRO A 49 -18.00 5.69 -1.29
N ALA A 50 -18.30 4.74 -0.40
CA ALA A 50 -17.33 4.20 0.56
C ALA A 50 -16.17 3.48 -0.14
N LEU A 51 -16.46 2.68 -1.16
CA LEU A 51 -15.45 1.97 -1.96
C LEU A 51 -14.50 2.94 -2.69
N ILE A 52 -15.05 4.02 -3.26
CA ILE A 52 -14.28 5.04 -3.97
C ILE A 52 -13.35 5.79 -3.01
N VAL A 53 -13.88 6.29 -1.90
CA VAL A 53 -13.09 7.03 -0.90
C VAL A 53 -11.95 6.16 -0.37
N ARG A 54 -12.23 4.88 -0.09
CA ARG A 54 -11.25 3.92 0.39
C ARG A 54 -10.18 3.61 -0.65
N SER A 55 -10.58 3.41 -1.90
CA SER A 55 -9.65 3.17 -3.01
C SER A 55 -8.72 4.36 -3.24
N ILE A 56 -9.25 5.58 -3.17
CA ILE A 56 -8.45 6.81 -3.24
C ILE A 56 -7.46 6.86 -2.07
N PHE A 57 -7.93 6.59 -0.85
CA PHE A 57 -7.09 6.61 0.35
C PHE A 57 -5.93 5.61 0.28
N PHE A 58 -6.20 4.34 -0.08
CA PHE A 58 -5.15 3.33 -0.23
C PHE A 58 -4.17 3.66 -1.35
N THR A 59 -4.66 4.21 -2.44
CA THR A 59 -3.81 4.64 -3.56
C THR A 59 -2.89 5.79 -3.14
N LEU A 60 -3.42 6.79 -2.41
CA LEU A 60 -2.62 7.89 -1.87
C LEU A 60 -1.58 7.42 -0.86
N ALA A 61 -1.97 6.56 0.09
CA ALA A 61 -1.05 5.97 1.05
C ALA A 61 0.05 5.17 0.36
N GLY A 62 -0.31 4.37 -0.64
CA GLY A 62 0.63 3.63 -1.48
C GLY A 62 1.61 4.52 -2.25
N LEU A 63 1.11 5.63 -2.82
CA LEU A 63 1.94 6.61 -3.52
C LEU A 63 2.97 7.27 -2.59
N LEU A 64 2.65 7.46 -1.31
CA LEU A 64 3.62 7.95 -0.32
C LEU A 64 4.78 6.97 -0.14
N PHE A 65 4.51 5.67 -0.01
CA PHE A 65 5.57 4.64 0.12
C PHE A 65 6.40 4.50 -1.15
N LEU A 66 5.77 4.64 -2.33
CA LEU A 66 6.45 4.75 -3.62
C LEU A 66 7.37 5.98 -3.69
N GLY A 67 6.90 7.12 -3.20
CA GLY A 67 7.70 8.33 -3.07
C GLY A 67 8.94 8.11 -2.20
N LEU A 68 8.77 7.50 -1.02
CA LEU A 68 9.87 7.13 -0.13
C LEU A 68 10.86 6.17 -0.80
N SER A 69 10.37 5.13 -1.49
CA SER A 69 11.20 4.20 -2.29
C SER A 69 12.01 4.93 -3.37
N SER A 70 11.40 5.91 -4.04
CA SER A 70 12.06 6.70 -5.08
C SER A 70 13.13 7.62 -4.49
N ILE A 71 12.87 8.24 -3.33
CA ILE A 71 13.87 9.03 -2.59
C ILE A 71 15.08 8.17 -2.21
N VAL A 72 14.85 6.96 -1.69
CA VAL A 72 15.94 6.00 -1.39
C VAL A 72 16.74 5.68 -2.65
N SER A 73 16.09 5.44 -3.78
CA SER A 73 16.76 5.19 -5.06
C SER A 73 17.64 6.37 -5.48
N LYS A 74 17.16 7.60 -5.29
CA LYS A 74 17.90 8.83 -5.57
C LYS A 74 19.12 9.01 -4.66
N ILE A 75 18.99 8.76 -3.35
CA ILE A 75 20.09 8.85 -2.38
C ILE A 75 21.21 7.87 -2.73
N TYR A 76 20.86 6.65 -3.11
CA TYR A 76 21.81 5.61 -3.46
C TYR A 76 22.27 5.64 -4.93
N ARG A 77 21.79 6.62 -5.72
CA ARG A 77 22.06 6.79 -7.16
C ARG A 77 21.80 5.51 -7.97
N LYS A 78 20.75 4.77 -7.62
CA LYS A 78 20.30 3.58 -8.33
C LYS A 78 19.07 3.91 -9.17
N GLU A 79 18.92 3.24 -10.31
CA GLU A 79 17.70 3.34 -11.11
C GLU A 79 16.50 2.92 -10.28
N SER A 80 15.47 3.77 -10.28
CA SER A 80 14.22 3.49 -9.60
C SER A 80 13.30 2.75 -10.57
N PRO A 81 12.87 1.50 -10.28
CA PRO A 81 11.86 0.82 -11.08
C PRO A 81 10.45 1.34 -10.75
N PHE A 82 10.29 2.65 -10.62
CA PHE A 82 9.07 3.32 -10.14
C PHE A 82 7.81 2.84 -10.86
N LEU A 83 7.86 2.66 -12.18
CA LEU A 83 6.72 2.21 -12.97
C LEU A 83 6.30 0.77 -12.60
N LYS A 84 7.26 -0.13 -12.37
CA LYS A 84 6.97 -1.49 -11.89
C LYS A 84 6.38 -1.46 -10.48
N GLU A 85 6.97 -0.64 -9.60
CA GLU A 85 6.51 -0.47 -8.21
C GLU A 85 5.08 0.13 -8.17
N LEU A 86 4.74 1.04 -9.09
CA LEU A 86 3.40 1.60 -9.25
C LEU A 86 2.37 0.57 -9.72
N VAL A 87 2.71 -0.26 -10.70
CA VAL A 87 1.83 -1.34 -11.17
C VAL A 87 1.54 -2.33 -10.03
N ILE A 88 2.56 -2.70 -9.26
CA ILE A 88 2.40 -3.59 -8.09
C ILE A 88 1.48 -2.95 -7.06
N LEU A 89 1.63 -1.65 -6.79
CA LEU A 89 0.76 -0.93 -5.87
C LEU A 89 -0.71 -0.95 -6.30
N LEU A 90 -0.97 -0.69 -7.59
CA LEU A 90 -2.34 -0.70 -8.13
C LEU A 90 -2.97 -2.08 -8.03
N LEU A 91 -2.23 -3.14 -8.40
CA LEU A 91 -2.68 -4.52 -8.25
C LEU A 91 -2.96 -4.87 -6.79
N PHE A 92 -2.11 -4.41 -5.87
CA PHE A 92 -2.27 -4.64 -4.45
C PHE A 92 -3.51 -3.93 -3.90
N SER A 93 -3.70 -2.66 -4.23
CA SER A 93 -4.87 -1.86 -3.85
C SER A 93 -6.18 -2.49 -4.36
N PHE A 94 -6.17 -2.97 -5.61
CA PHE A 94 -7.31 -3.67 -6.19
C PHE A 94 -7.60 -4.99 -5.46
N THR A 95 -6.57 -5.81 -5.24
CA THR A 95 -6.70 -7.11 -4.53
C THR A 95 -7.24 -6.91 -3.12
N LEU A 96 -6.72 -5.90 -2.40
CA LEU A 96 -7.18 -5.58 -1.06
C LEU A 96 -8.68 -5.24 -1.07
N ASN A 97 -9.12 -4.38 -2.00
CA ASN A 97 -10.54 -4.04 -2.15
C ASN A 97 -11.41 -5.26 -2.47
N VAL A 98 -10.93 -6.20 -3.29
CA VAL A 98 -11.66 -7.46 -3.59
C VAL A 98 -11.80 -8.35 -2.36
N ILE A 99 -10.71 -8.55 -1.61
CA ILE A 99 -10.73 -9.36 -0.36
C ILE A 99 -11.75 -8.80 0.63
N LEU A 100 -11.81 -7.48 0.72
CA LEU A 100 -12.74 -6.76 1.59
C LEU A 100 -14.19 -6.87 1.12
N MET A 101 -14.45 -6.75 -0.18
CA MET A 101 -15.79 -7.00 -0.74
C MET A 101 -16.28 -8.43 -0.45
N LEU A 102 -15.36 -9.40 -0.45
CA LEU A 102 -15.66 -10.80 -0.13
C LEU A 102 -15.83 -11.06 1.38
N GLY A 103 -15.65 -10.05 2.24
CA GLY A 103 -15.78 -10.19 3.70
C GLY A 103 -14.74 -11.11 4.33
N LEU A 104 -13.60 -11.31 3.66
CA LEU A 104 -12.55 -12.24 4.11
C LEU A 104 -11.63 -11.64 5.20
N ILE A 105 -11.67 -10.31 5.38
CA ILE A 105 -10.91 -9.53 6.37
C ILE A 105 -11.80 -8.39 6.85
#